data_AF-A0A5C7K121-F1
#
_entry.id   AF-A0A5C7K121-F1
#
_cell.length_a   1.000
_cell.length_b   1.000
_cell.length_c   1.000
_cell.angle_alpha   90.00
_cell.angle_beta   90.00
_cell.angle_gamma   90.00
#
_symmetry.space_group_name_H-M   'P 1'
#
loop_
_entity.id
_entity.type
_entity.pdbx_description
1 polymer ?
#
loop_
_entity_poly.entity_id
_entity_poly.type
_entity_poly.pdbx_seq_one_letter_code
_entity_poly.pdbx_strand_id
1 'polypeptide(L)'
;MRHRLIRALAVSALSAWASCSPAAEATCHVIYGGEETAHRVPPAADPYKVAAMPVGSYFLFRPLLETEPEELAALKVYVYADLERGPVIVHQGEYDWPPVGSGRYGFTGRQRAYEPMRDGELEYWCEVAE
;
A
#
# COMPACT_ATOMS: atom_id res chain seq x y z
N MET A 1 66.77 37.12 3.60
CA MET A 1 65.41 37.36 3.05
C MET A 1 64.60 36.08 3.16
N ARG A 2 63.35 36.18 3.64
CA ARG A 2 62.51 35.10 4.17
C ARG A 2 61.86 34.28 3.04
N HIS A 3 62.05 32.96 3.02
CA HIS A 3 61.21 32.06 2.22
C HIS A 3 59.89 31.82 2.95
N ARG A 4 58.79 32.39 2.43
CA ARG A 4 57.43 32.17 2.93
C ARG A 4 56.86 30.90 2.28
N LEU A 5 56.63 29.89 3.11
CA LEU A 5 55.82 28.72 2.79
C LEU A 5 54.36 29.15 2.60
N ILE A 6 53.79 28.91 1.41
CA ILE A 6 52.36 29.10 1.15
C ILE A 6 51.69 27.74 1.31
N ARG A 7 50.99 27.53 2.43
CA ARG A 7 50.07 26.41 2.61
C ARG A 7 48.76 26.76 1.89
N ALA A 8 48.48 26.06 0.79
CA ALA A 8 47.17 26.08 0.16
C ALA A 8 46.19 25.29 1.04
N LEU A 9 45.19 25.98 1.62
CA LEU A 9 44.05 25.32 2.25
C LEU A 9 43.06 24.91 1.15
N ALA A 10 42.93 23.60 0.94
CA ALA A 10 41.84 23.03 0.15
C ALA A 10 40.55 23.08 0.98
N VAL A 11 39.57 23.88 0.53
CA VAL A 11 38.22 23.91 1.12
C VAL A 11 37.40 22.83 0.43
N SER A 12 37.20 21.70 1.11
CA SER A 12 36.32 20.63 0.67
C SER A 12 34.87 21.00 0.96
N ALA A 13 34.11 21.38 -0.06
CA ALA A 13 32.67 21.57 0.03
C ALA A 13 31.97 20.20 0.13
N LEU A 14 31.51 19.83 1.33
CA LEU A 14 30.63 18.68 1.50
C LEU A 14 29.21 19.06 1.09
N SER A 15 28.80 18.65 -0.11
CA SER A 15 27.40 18.66 -0.55
C SER A 15 26.60 17.64 0.27
N ALA A 16 25.78 18.12 1.21
CA ALA A 16 24.82 17.31 1.93
C ALA A 16 23.68 16.91 0.98
N TRP A 17 23.69 15.67 0.51
CA TRP A 17 22.55 15.09 -0.18
C TRP A 17 21.55 14.66 0.88
N ALA A 18 20.42 15.36 0.98
CA ALA A 18 19.30 14.92 1.79
C ALA A 18 18.66 13.70 1.10
N SER A 19 18.92 12.51 1.63
CA SER A 19 18.23 11.29 1.19
C SER A 19 16.78 11.37 1.67
N CYS A 20 15.87 11.73 0.77
CA CYS A 20 14.44 11.50 0.99
C CYS A 20 14.19 10.01 0.73
N SER A 21 14.08 9.22 1.80
CA SER A 21 13.63 7.83 1.65
C SER A 21 12.18 7.84 1.18
N PRO A 22 11.81 7.06 0.15
CA PRO A 22 10.42 6.95 -0.25
C PRO A 22 9.59 6.40 0.92
N ALA A 23 8.38 6.92 1.10
CA ALA A 23 7.45 6.39 2.08
C ALA A 23 7.12 4.93 1.74
N ALA A 24 7.09 4.05 2.74
CA ALA A 24 6.77 2.64 2.52
C ALA A 24 5.34 2.51 1.95
N GLU A 25 5.19 1.68 0.92
CA GLU A 25 3.92 1.38 0.26
C GLU A 25 3.53 -0.07 0.51
N ALA A 26 2.27 -0.43 0.29
CA ALA A 26 1.84 -1.82 0.27
C ALA A 26 1.67 -2.34 -1.16
N THR A 27 1.79 -3.65 -1.35
CA THR A 27 1.33 -4.36 -2.55
C THR A 27 0.27 -5.36 -2.15
N CYS A 28 -0.91 -5.29 -2.77
CA CYS A 28 -2.01 -6.21 -2.55
C CYS A 28 -2.18 -7.13 -3.75
N HIS A 29 -2.12 -8.43 -3.51
CA HIS A 29 -2.38 -9.48 -4.49
C HIS A 29 -3.83 -9.90 -4.39
N VAL A 30 -4.50 -10.05 -5.53
CA VAL A 30 -5.91 -10.39 -5.62
C VAL A 30 -6.09 -11.55 -6.61
N ILE A 31 -6.80 -12.59 -6.18
CA ILE A 31 -7.17 -13.73 -7.00
C ILE A 31 -8.67 -13.72 -7.22
N TYR A 32 -9.10 -13.76 -8.48
CA TYR A 32 -10.49 -13.91 -8.88
C TYR A 32 -10.58 -14.77 -10.14
N GLY A 33 -11.49 -15.76 -10.14
CA GLY A 33 -11.69 -16.63 -11.31
C GLY A 33 -10.43 -17.43 -11.75
N GLY A 34 -9.45 -17.58 -10.85
CA GLY A 34 -8.16 -18.22 -11.13
C GLY A 34 -7.08 -17.30 -11.70
N GLU A 35 -7.37 -16.01 -11.89
CA GLU A 35 -6.39 -14.99 -12.29
C GLU A 35 -5.87 -14.24 -11.06
N GLU A 36 -4.55 -14.06 -10.97
CA GLU A 36 -3.88 -13.30 -9.92
C GLU A 36 -3.35 -11.97 -10.47
N THR A 37 -3.63 -10.88 -9.76
CA THR A 37 -3.14 -9.54 -10.09
C THR A 37 -2.56 -8.86 -8.85
N ALA A 38 -1.57 -8.00 -9.05
CA ALA A 38 -0.93 -7.23 -7.98
C ALA A 38 -1.23 -5.73 -8.13
N HIS A 39 -1.63 -5.10 -7.03
CA HIS A 39 -1.97 -3.69 -6.96
C HIS A 39 -1.06 -2.98 -5.96
N ARG A 40 -0.36 -1.96 -6.44
CA ARG A 40 0.42 -1.06 -5.57
C ARG A 40 -0.52 -0.11 -4.84
N VAL A 41 -0.24 0.10 -3.56
CA VAL A 41 -1.04 0.92 -2.64
C VAL A 41 -0.13 1.92 -1.95
N PRO A 42 0.10 3.10 -2.56
CA PRO A 42 0.87 4.16 -1.92
C PRO A 42 0.07 4.78 -0.76
N PRO A 43 0.75 5.45 0.19
CA PRO A 43 0.09 6.30 1.19
C PRO A 43 -0.87 7.29 0.53
N ALA A 44 -2.11 7.32 1.00
CA ALA A 44 -3.14 8.20 0.48
C ALA A 44 -3.06 9.58 1.13
N ALA A 45 -2.90 10.62 0.31
CA ALA A 45 -2.98 12.00 0.77
C ALA A 45 -4.39 12.40 1.25
N ASP A 46 -5.44 11.77 0.69
CA ASP A 46 -6.83 11.93 1.10
C ASP A 46 -7.53 10.56 1.02
N PRO A 47 -7.73 9.89 2.18
CA PRO A 47 -8.35 8.57 2.23
C PRO A 47 -9.71 8.48 1.55
N TYR A 48 -10.48 9.59 1.51
CA TYR A 48 -11.82 9.63 0.94
C TYR A 48 -11.83 9.70 -0.60
N LYS A 49 -10.69 10.03 -1.22
CA LYS A 49 -10.56 10.12 -2.69
C LYS A 49 -10.01 8.87 -3.35
N VAL A 50 -9.58 7.88 -2.57
CA VAL A 50 -9.13 6.59 -3.12
C VAL A 50 -10.33 5.83 -3.69
N ALA A 51 -10.34 5.63 -5.00
CA ALA A 51 -11.41 4.94 -5.70
C ALA A 51 -11.34 3.42 -5.49
N ALA A 52 -12.50 2.75 -5.51
CA ALA A 52 -12.54 1.30 -5.66
C ALA A 52 -12.26 0.93 -7.13
N MET A 53 -11.51 -0.15 -7.34
CA MET A 53 -11.19 -0.67 -8.67
C MET A 53 -11.98 -1.94 -8.95
N PRO A 54 -12.48 -2.15 -10.18
CA PRO A 54 -13.17 -3.38 -10.52
C PRO A 54 -12.21 -4.57 -10.48
N VAL A 55 -12.67 -5.70 -9.94
CA VAL A 55 -11.98 -6.98 -9.99
C VAL A 55 -12.93 -8.00 -10.61
N GLY A 56 -12.58 -8.44 -11.82
CA GLY A 56 -13.43 -9.32 -12.59
C GLY A 56 -14.81 -8.71 -12.84
N SER A 57 -15.85 -9.54 -12.73
CA SER A 57 -17.21 -9.16 -13.10
C SER A 57 -18.07 -8.64 -11.95
N TYR A 58 -17.74 -8.98 -10.70
CA TYR A 58 -18.68 -8.87 -9.59
C TYR A 58 -18.14 -8.14 -8.36
N PHE A 59 -16.86 -7.76 -8.34
CA PHE A 59 -16.26 -7.14 -7.17
C PHE A 59 -15.69 -5.77 -7.49
N LEU A 60 -15.76 -4.88 -6.49
CA LEU A 60 -14.88 -3.72 -6.41
C LEU A 60 -13.92 -3.93 -5.24
N PHE A 61 -12.64 -3.64 -5.46
CA PHE A 61 -11.57 -3.76 -4.48
C PHE A 61 -11.00 -2.37 -4.17
N ARG A 62 -10.90 -2.01 -2.89
CA ARG A 62 -10.40 -0.69 -2.46
C ARG A 62 -9.42 -0.86 -1.30
N PRO A 63 -8.14 -1.09 -1.59
CA PRO A 63 -7.08 -0.96 -0.62
C PRO A 63 -6.72 0.52 -0.46
N LEU A 64 -6.51 0.94 0.79
CA LEU A 64 -6.24 2.31 1.19
C LEU A 64 -5.16 2.24 2.26
N LEU A 65 -4.00 2.83 1.99
CA LEU A 65 -2.95 2.98 2.99
C LEU A 65 -3.04 4.39 3.59
N GLU A 66 -3.43 4.47 4.86
CA GLU A 66 -3.43 5.70 5.65
C GLU A 66 -2.17 5.68 6.53
N THR A 67 -1.35 6.73 6.47
CA THR A 67 -0.12 6.83 7.28
C THR A 67 -0.10 8.07 8.16
N GLU A 68 -1.07 8.96 8.01
CA GLU A 68 -1.21 10.18 8.81
C GLU A 68 -2.69 10.33 9.23
N PRO A 69 -2.96 10.62 10.52
CA PRO A 69 -2.00 10.72 11.62
C PRO A 69 -1.42 9.34 12.01
N GLU A 70 -0.23 9.32 12.62
CA GLU A 70 0.51 8.09 12.93
C GLU A 70 -0.30 7.13 13.81
N GLU A 71 -1.13 7.65 14.73
CA GLU A 71 -1.97 6.85 15.62
C GLU A 71 -3.11 6.11 14.90
N LEU A 72 -3.42 6.50 13.66
CA LEU A 72 -4.43 5.89 12.80
C LEU A 72 -3.82 5.19 11.58
N ALA A 73 -2.49 5.04 11.55
CA ALA A 73 -1.80 4.47 10.41
C ALA A 73 -2.19 3.00 10.21
N ALA A 74 -2.84 2.72 9.08
CA ALA A 74 -3.34 1.40 8.76
C ALA A 74 -3.48 1.20 7.25
N LEU A 75 -3.31 -0.05 6.82
CA LEU A 75 -3.87 -0.51 5.56
C LEU A 75 -5.32 -0.93 5.80
N LYS A 76 -6.25 -0.20 5.18
CA LYS A 76 -7.69 -0.49 5.16
C LYS A 76 -8.04 -1.12 3.82
N VAL A 77 -8.73 -2.25 3.83
CA VAL A 77 -9.18 -2.92 2.61
C VAL A 77 -10.69 -3.07 2.67
N TYR A 78 -11.37 -2.58 1.63
CA TYR A 78 -12.79 -2.79 1.43
C TYR A 78 -13.01 -3.61 0.17
N VAL A 79 -13.86 -4.63 0.26
CA VAL A 79 -14.34 -5.39 -0.88
C VAL A 79 -15.85 -5.20 -0.98
N TYR A 80 -16.31 -4.83 -2.17
CA TYR A 80 -17.71 -4.63 -2.47
C TYR A 80 -18.18 -5.67 -3.48
N ALA A 81 -19.41 -6.16 -3.32
CA ALA A 81 -20.16 -6.74 -4.43
C ALA A 81 -20.68 -5.62 -5.32
N ASP A 82 -20.41 -5.70 -6.63
CA ASP A 82 -20.93 -4.78 -7.65
C ASP A 82 -22.30 -5.26 -8.14
N LEU A 83 -23.34 -4.70 -7.53
CA LEU A 83 -24.73 -5.07 -7.80
C LEU A 83 -25.42 -3.98 -8.63
N GLU A 84 -26.47 -4.35 -9.35
CA GLU A 84 -27.26 -3.39 -10.16
C GLU A 84 -27.84 -2.24 -9.34
N ARG A 85 -28.15 -2.50 -8.06
CA ARG A 85 -28.64 -1.51 -7.07
C ARG A 85 -27.53 -0.64 -6.46
N GLY A 86 -26.29 -0.82 -6.92
CA GLY A 86 -25.10 -0.17 -6.42
C GLY A 86 -24.22 -1.08 -5.55
N PRO A 87 -22.95 -0.68 -5.32
CA PRO A 87 -21.99 -1.49 -4.57
C PRO A 87 -22.38 -1.69 -3.10
N VAL A 88 -22.17 -2.90 -2.58
CA VAL A 88 -22.40 -3.25 -1.17
C VAL A 88 -21.15 -3.88 -0.58
N ILE A 89 -20.71 -3.41 0.59
CA ILE A 89 -19.55 -4.00 1.28
C ILE A 89 -19.87 -5.45 1.64
N VAL A 90 -18.99 -6.36 1.23
CA VAL A 90 -19.04 -7.79 1.56
C VAL A 90 -17.87 -8.24 2.44
N HIS A 91 -16.80 -7.44 2.49
CA HIS A 91 -15.67 -7.68 3.37
C HIS A 91 -14.94 -6.37 3.71
N GLN A 92 -14.41 -6.28 4.93
CA GLN A 92 -13.54 -5.20 5.38
C GLN A 92 -12.41 -5.78 6.24
N GLY A 93 -11.19 -5.31 5.99
CA GLY A 93 -10.02 -5.56 6.83
C GLY A 93 -9.34 -4.25 7.19
N GLU A 94 -8.78 -4.18 8.40
CA GLU A 94 -7.94 -3.08 8.87
C GLU A 94 -6.71 -3.67 9.55
N TYR A 95 -5.54 -3.22 9.13
CA TYR A 95 -4.26 -3.80 9.50
C TYR A 95 -3.29 -2.68 9.87
N ASP A 96 -2.71 -2.77 11.07
CA ASP A 96 -1.76 -1.78 11.57
C ASP A 96 -0.61 -1.54 10.60
N TRP A 97 -0.23 -0.27 10.44
CA TRP A 97 0.90 0.13 9.62
C TRP A 97 1.89 0.97 10.44
N PRO A 98 3.21 0.67 10.41
CA PRO A 98 3.84 -0.45 9.71
C PRO A 98 3.54 -1.81 10.38
N PRO A 99 3.50 -2.91 9.61
CA PRO A 99 3.19 -4.22 10.17
C PRO A 99 4.33 -4.75 11.06
N VAL A 100 3.96 -5.40 12.17
CA VAL A 100 4.92 -5.99 13.13
C VAL A 100 5.44 -7.38 12.72
N GLY A 101 4.92 -7.95 11.63
CA GLY A 101 5.32 -9.25 11.11
C GLY A 101 4.67 -9.58 9.77
N SER A 102 5.25 -10.54 9.04
CA SER A 102 4.75 -10.99 7.74
C SER A 102 4.90 -12.52 7.65
N GLY A 103 3.92 -13.17 7.01
CA GLY A 103 3.91 -14.61 6.74
C GLY A 103 3.86 -14.92 5.25
N ARG A 104 3.46 -16.15 4.90
CA ARG A 104 3.33 -16.61 3.50
C ARG A 104 2.43 -15.71 2.63
N TYR A 105 1.47 -15.02 3.24
CA TYR A 105 0.50 -14.15 2.57
C TYR A 105 0.61 -12.74 3.13
N GLY A 106 1.82 -12.21 3.19
CA GLY A 106 2.10 -10.88 3.73
C GLY A 106 1.69 -10.72 5.19
N PHE A 107 1.46 -9.48 5.60
CA PHE A 107 1.06 -9.13 6.97
C PHE A 107 -0.45 -9.24 7.20
N THR A 108 -1.25 -9.18 6.14
CA THR A 108 -2.72 -9.32 6.25
C THR A 108 -3.14 -10.79 6.41
N GLY A 109 -2.26 -11.73 6.06
CA GLY A 109 -2.66 -13.11 5.78
C GLY A 109 -3.59 -13.20 4.56
N ARG A 110 -4.00 -14.42 4.20
CA ARG A 110 -4.94 -14.64 3.09
C ARG A 110 -6.37 -14.42 3.54
N GLN A 111 -7.05 -13.51 2.87
CA GLN A 111 -8.43 -13.11 3.09
C GLN A 111 -9.30 -13.61 1.95
N ARG A 112 -10.60 -13.79 2.23
CA ARG A 112 -11.61 -14.16 1.23
C ARG A 112 -12.87 -13.33 1.39
N ALA A 113 -13.44 -12.91 0.26
CA ALA A 113 -14.70 -12.19 0.17
C ALA A 113 -15.63 -12.92 -0.79
N TYR A 114 -16.91 -12.97 -0.44
CA TYR A 114 -17.93 -13.73 -1.17
C TYR A 114 -19.01 -12.80 -1.69
N GLU A 115 -19.33 -12.90 -2.97
CA GLU A 115 -20.43 -12.18 -3.59
C GLU A 115 -21.74 -12.93 -3.35
N PRO A 116 -22.81 -12.25 -2.88
CA PRO A 116 -23.98 -12.94 -2.32
C PRO A 116 -25.01 -13.46 -3.33
N MET A 117 -24.90 -13.13 -4.62
CA MET A 117 -25.94 -13.39 -5.63
C MET A 117 -25.50 -14.37 -6.73
N ARG A 118 -24.20 -14.47 -6.96
CA ARG A 118 -23.56 -15.10 -8.14
C ARG A 118 -22.42 -16.02 -7.74
N ASP A 119 -22.32 -16.35 -6.45
CA ASP A 119 -21.32 -17.24 -5.85
C ASP A 119 -19.87 -16.89 -6.22
N GLY A 120 -19.59 -15.59 -6.40
CA GLY A 120 -18.24 -15.11 -6.68
C GLY A 120 -17.35 -15.22 -5.43
N GLU A 121 -16.10 -15.65 -5.60
CA GLU A 121 -15.06 -15.60 -4.56
C GLU A 121 -13.92 -14.69 -5.04
N LEU A 122 -13.49 -13.79 -4.15
CA LEU A 122 -12.27 -13.00 -4.30
C LEU A 122 -11.35 -13.35 -3.12
N GLU A 123 -10.12 -13.79 -3.41
CA GLU A 123 -9.07 -13.92 -2.40
C GLU A 123 -8.12 -12.72 -2.49
N TYR A 124 -7.60 -12.24 -1.35
CA TYR A 124 -6.52 -11.25 -1.37
C TYR A 124 -5.55 -11.40 -0.21
N TRP A 125 -4.36 -10.82 -0.37
CA TRP A 125 -3.44 -10.53 0.74
C TRP A 125 -2.57 -9.32 0.38
N CYS A 126 -1.98 -8.67 1.38
CA CYS A 126 -1.09 -7.55 1.16
C CYS A 126 0.21 -7.67 1.96
N GLU A 127 1.27 -7.14 1.36
CA GLU A 127 2.64 -7.11 1.90
C GLU A 127 3.23 -5.70 1.78
N VAL A 128 4.31 -5.44 2.52
CA VAL A 128 5.09 -4.20 2.32
C VAL A 128 5.79 -4.32 0.97
N ALA A 129 5.70 -3.28 0.13
CA ALA A 129 6.41 -3.25 -1.14
C ALA A 129 7.94 -3.27 -0.92
N GLU A 130 8.65 -4.06 -1.72
CA GLU A 130 10.11 -4.15 -1.71
C GLU A 130 10.81 -2.84 -2.13
#